data_AF-A0A8J8KAD5-F1
#
_entry.id   AF-A0A8J8KAD5-F1
#
_cell.length_a   1.000
_cell.length_b   1.000
_cell.length_c   1.000
_cell.angle_alpha   90.00
_cell.angle_beta   90.00
_cell.angle_gamma   90.00
#
_symmetry.space_group_name_H-M   'P 1'
#
loop_
_entity.id
_entity.type
_entity.pdbx_description
1 polymer ?
#
loop_
_entity_poly.entity_id
_entity_poly.type
_entity_poly.pdbx_seq_one_letter_code
_entity_poly.pdbx_strand_id
1 'polypeptide(L)'
;MTIIPVISINLLDEVSCERCKKGLKILQLAGTSDARQLAIELMKEHFQVITTVVTENAKKELKKAGLEVIVGRLTDSDFFELIKRNQIDVVVDGSHPFAEEASKNAMKAAKLAKIPYVRFERPSQKFRDKLIIEVDSYEAAADVAAKKRGNIMLTTGSKTLEIFTRKLLHLPNTRVIARMLPRKDNMEKCEHLQIPQKDIIAIQGPFSKELNIALFRQYNITLMITKESGRAGSVDEKIEAAKELGIETIIIKRPNIHYGTSFSNIDEVITYLKGEDFNGHGFSY
;
A
#
# COMPACT_ATOMS: atom_id res chain seq x y z
N MET A 1 7.94 -47.37 51.95
CA MET A 1 6.70 -47.22 51.15
C MET A 1 6.11 -45.88 51.55
N THR A 2 6.53 -44.82 50.85
CA THR A 2 6.18 -43.43 51.19
C THR A 2 5.79 -42.76 49.88
N ILE A 3 4.53 -42.35 49.81
CA ILE A 3 3.86 -41.83 48.62
C ILE A 3 4.27 -40.37 48.45
N ILE A 4 4.81 -40.01 47.28
CA ILE A 4 5.04 -38.62 46.87
C ILE A 4 3.75 -38.12 46.22
N PRO A 5 3.14 -37.00 46.65
CA PRO A 5 2.04 -36.40 45.91
C PRO A 5 2.58 -35.62 44.71
N VAL A 6 2.06 -35.95 43.53
CA VAL A 6 2.26 -35.21 42.30
C VAL A 6 1.48 -33.90 42.40
N ILE A 7 2.18 -32.77 42.43
CA ILE A 7 1.56 -31.45 42.27
C ILE A 7 1.30 -31.28 40.78
N SER A 8 0.05 -31.48 40.34
CA SER A 8 -0.41 -31.03 39.03
C SER A 8 -0.40 -29.50 39.02
N ILE A 9 0.60 -28.94 38.35
CA ILE A 9 0.62 -27.54 37.98
C ILE A 9 -0.34 -27.39 36.79
N ASN A 10 -1.57 -26.96 37.05
CA ASN A 10 -2.46 -26.44 36.02
C ASN A 10 -1.90 -25.08 35.58
N LEU A 11 -1.08 -25.08 34.53
CA LEU A 11 -0.67 -23.91 33.76
C LEU A 11 -1.64 -23.74 32.58
N LEU A 12 -2.83 -23.19 32.84
CA LEU A 12 -3.73 -22.66 31.80
C LEU A 12 -4.56 -21.51 32.39
N ASP A 13 -3.89 -20.41 32.73
CA ASP A 13 -4.54 -19.10 32.77
C ASP A 13 -4.16 -18.37 31.48
N GLU A 14 -4.78 -18.76 30.37
CA GLU A 14 -4.89 -17.90 29.20
C GLU A 14 -5.79 -16.73 29.58
N VAL A 15 -5.19 -15.54 29.74
CA VAL A 15 -5.89 -14.26 29.77
C VAL A 15 -6.53 -14.05 28.40
N SER A 16 -7.65 -14.72 28.15
CA SER A 16 -8.42 -14.58 26.92
C SER A 16 -9.32 -13.36 27.04
N CYS A 17 -8.98 -12.32 26.27
CA CYS A 17 -9.77 -11.11 26.19
C CYS A 17 -11.25 -11.40 25.82
N GLU A 18 -12.20 -10.71 26.46
CA GLU A 18 -13.64 -10.80 26.15
C GLU A 18 -13.97 -10.54 24.68
N ARG A 19 -13.20 -9.71 23.96
CA ARG A 19 -13.36 -9.49 22.51
C ARG A 19 -12.94 -10.71 21.68
N CYS A 20 -11.93 -11.46 22.12
CA CYS A 20 -11.53 -12.72 21.48
C CYS A 20 -12.61 -13.79 21.62
N LYS A 21 -13.35 -13.80 22.74
CA LYS A 21 -14.46 -14.75 22.97
C LYS A 21 -15.67 -14.53 22.05
N LYS A 22 -15.84 -13.33 21.49
CA LYS A 22 -16.97 -12.99 20.59
C LYS A 22 -16.64 -13.07 19.10
N GLY A 23 -15.39 -13.34 18.73
CA GLY A 23 -14.94 -13.46 17.34
C GLY A 23 -15.17 -12.18 16.53
N LEU A 24 -14.43 -11.11 16.84
CA LEU A 24 -14.51 -9.82 16.14
C LEU A 24 -14.42 -9.99 14.61
N LYS A 25 -15.38 -9.41 13.89
CA LYS A 25 -15.47 -9.45 12.43
C LYS A 25 -14.81 -8.22 11.81
N ILE A 26 -13.79 -8.46 11.01
CA ILE A 26 -12.92 -7.45 10.43
C ILE A 26 -13.14 -7.40 8.92
N LEU A 27 -13.43 -6.20 8.41
CA LEU A 27 -13.31 -5.91 6.98
C LEU A 27 -11.95 -5.26 6.73
N GLN A 28 -11.08 -5.93 6.00
CA GLN A 28 -9.71 -5.47 5.79
C GLN A 28 -9.45 -5.07 4.33
N LEU A 29 -8.89 -3.89 4.11
CA LEU A 29 -8.40 -3.48 2.79
C LEU A 29 -6.95 -3.99 2.62
N ALA A 30 -6.75 -5.04 1.82
CA ALA A 30 -5.46 -5.75 1.71
C ALA A 30 -4.64 -5.31 0.48
N GLY A 31 -4.44 -3.99 0.35
CA GLY A 31 -3.86 -3.37 -0.85
C GLY A 31 -2.33 -3.42 -0.97
N THR A 32 -1.62 -3.79 0.09
CA THR A 32 -0.14 -3.86 0.16
C THR A 32 0.33 -5.26 0.56
N SER A 33 1.61 -5.58 0.35
CA SER A 33 2.18 -6.84 0.89
C SER A 33 2.05 -6.93 2.40
N ASP A 34 2.22 -5.79 3.08
CA ASP A 34 2.19 -5.72 4.54
C ASP A 34 0.78 -5.90 5.07
N ALA A 35 -0.23 -5.38 4.36
CA ALA A 35 -1.62 -5.64 4.69
C ALA A 35 -2.01 -7.11 4.48
N ARG A 36 -1.41 -7.81 3.50
CA ARG A 36 -1.60 -9.26 3.36
C ARG A 36 -1.00 -10.01 4.55
N GLN A 37 0.19 -9.61 5.01
CA GLN A 37 0.76 -10.18 6.23
C GLN A 37 -0.14 -9.93 7.44
N LEU A 38 -0.62 -8.69 7.61
CA LEU A 38 -1.58 -8.35 8.67
C LEU A 38 -2.83 -9.23 8.60
N ALA A 39 -3.38 -9.49 7.41
CA ALA A 39 -4.54 -10.35 7.24
C ALA A 39 -4.31 -11.76 7.79
N ILE A 40 -3.13 -12.32 7.51
CA ILE A 40 -2.72 -13.64 7.95
C ILE A 40 -2.54 -13.67 9.47
N GLU A 41 -1.88 -12.66 10.06
CA GLU A 41 -1.71 -12.58 11.51
C GLU A 41 -3.06 -12.41 12.24
N LEU A 42 -3.96 -11.57 11.72
CA LEU A 42 -5.31 -11.43 12.29
C LEU A 42 -6.09 -12.76 12.29
N MET A 43 -5.97 -13.54 11.22
CA MET A 43 -6.61 -14.85 11.14
C MET A 43 -6.00 -15.86 12.14
N LYS A 44 -4.68 -15.82 12.35
CA LYS A 44 -4.00 -16.66 13.37
C LYS A 44 -4.44 -16.31 14.79
N GLU A 45 -4.73 -15.03 15.04
CA GLU A 45 -5.32 -14.53 16.29
C GLU A 45 -6.83 -14.81 16.41
N HIS A 46 -7.37 -15.70 15.57
CA HIS A 46 -8.76 -16.15 15.56
C HIS A 46 -9.81 -15.06 15.25
N PHE A 47 -9.42 -13.94 14.65
CA PHE A 47 -10.36 -12.96 14.13
C PHE A 47 -11.04 -13.46 12.84
N GLN A 48 -12.30 -13.05 12.63
CA GLN A 48 -13.01 -13.33 11.37
C GLN A 48 -12.69 -12.24 10.35
N VAL A 49 -11.87 -12.56 9.34
CA VAL A 49 -11.34 -11.55 8.41
C VAL A 49 -11.93 -11.72 7.01
N ILE A 50 -12.62 -10.69 6.52
CA ILE A 50 -13.00 -10.53 5.12
C ILE A 50 -12.06 -9.51 4.50
N THR A 51 -11.33 -9.90 3.46
CA THR A 51 -10.41 -9.00 2.77
C THR A 51 -11.00 -8.43 1.47
N THR A 52 -10.59 -7.21 1.13
CA THR A 52 -10.92 -6.58 -0.16
C THR A 52 -9.64 -6.28 -0.93
N VAL A 53 -9.64 -6.59 -2.24
CA VAL A 53 -8.53 -6.33 -3.16
C VAL A 53 -9.04 -5.88 -4.52
N VAL A 54 -8.18 -5.23 -5.31
CA VAL A 54 -8.55 -4.71 -6.64
C VAL A 54 -8.09 -5.59 -7.81
N THR A 55 -7.40 -6.71 -7.54
CA THR A 55 -6.86 -7.60 -8.59
C THR A 55 -7.12 -9.07 -8.29
N GLU A 56 -7.38 -9.86 -9.33
CA GLU A 56 -7.51 -11.32 -9.23
C GLU A 56 -6.20 -12.01 -8.79
N ASN A 57 -5.02 -11.45 -9.09
CA ASN A 57 -3.77 -12.05 -8.61
C ASN A 57 -3.66 -11.96 -7.07
N ALA A 58 -3.93 -10.79 -6.49
CA ALA A 58 -3.94 -10.62 -5.04
C ALA A 58 -4.97 -11.54 -4.35
N LYS A 59 -6.12 -11.77 -4.99
CA LYS A 59 -7.13 -12.74 -4.53
C LYS A 59 -6.60 -14.16 -4.48
N LYS A 60 -5.91 -14.61 -5.54
CA LYS A 60 -5.30 -15.95 -5.57
C LYS A 60 -4.28 -16.12 -4.44
N GLU A 61 -3.46 -15.11 -4.17
CA GLU A 61 -2.50 -15.13 -3.05
C GLU A 61 -3.20 -15.24 -1.70
N LEU A 62 -4.20 -14.40 -1.41
CA LEU A 62 -4.90 -14.40 -0.12
C LEU A 62 -5.77 -15.64 0.08
N LYS A 63 -6.42 -16.15 -0.98
CA LYS A 63 -7.19 -17.41 -0.89
C LYS A 63 -6.33 -18.61 -0.55
N LYS A 64 -5.07 -18.66 -1.02
CA LYS A 64 -4.12 -19.72 -0.63
C LYS A 64 -3.82 -19.71 0.87
N ALA A 65 -3.94 -18.55 1.51
CA ALA A 65 -3.80 -18.39 2.95
C ALA A 65 -5.11 -18.64 3.72
N GLY A 66 -6.19 -19.08 3.06
CA GLY A 66 -7.46 -19.39 3.72
C GLY A 66 -8.39 -18.21 3.98
N LEU A 67 -8.05 -17.00 3.48
CA LEU A 67 -8.84 -15.80 3.71
C LEU A 67 -10.03 -15.69 2.74
N GLU A 68 -11.14 -15.13 3.24
CA GLU A 68 -12.24 -14.68 2.38
C GLU A 68 -11.80 -13.40 1.65
N VAL A 69 -12.07 -13.34 0.34
CA VAL A 69 -11.60 -12.23 -0.50
C VAL A 69 -12.68 -11.75 -1.46
N ILE A 70 -12.99 -10.46 -1.35
CA ILE A 70 -13.83 -9.71 -2.29
C ILE A 70 -12.93 -8.97 -3.27
N VAL A 71 -13.22 -9.09 -4.57
CA VAL A 71 -12.47 -8.41 -5.63
C VAL A 71 -13.33 -7.32 -6.23
N GLY A 72 -12.80 -6.11 -6.24
CA GLY A 72 -13.46 -4.98 -6.89
C GLY A 72 -12.93 -3.64 -6.42
N ARG A 73 -13.32 -2.59 -7.13
CA ARG A 73 -13.25 -1.23 -6.61
C ARG A 73 -14.60 -0.93 -5.96
N LEU A 74 -14.57 -0.69 -4.66
CA LEU A 74 -15.76 -0.51 -3.86
C LEU A 74 -16.00 0.99 -3.62
N THR A 75 -17.22 1.42 -3.86
CA THR A 75 -17.73 2.73 -3.46
C THR A 75 -18.01 2.75 -1.95
N ASP A 76 -18.29 3.92 -1.40
CA ASP A 76 -18.74 4.06 -0.01
C ASP A 76 -20.04 3.28 0.26
N SER A 77 -20.98 3.26 -0.70
CA SER A 77 -22.19 2.44 -0.62
C SER A 77 -21.87 0.94 -0.61
N ASP A 78 -20.97 0.48 -1.47
CA ASP A 78 -20.57 -0.93 -1.52
C ASP A 78 -19.93 -1.37 -0.18
N PHE A 79 -19.04 -0.54 0.38
CA PHE A 79 -18.45 -0.80 1.69
C PHE A 79 -19.51 -0.83 2.79
N PHE A 80 -20.46 0.09 2.78
CA PHE A 80 -21.53 0.13 3.78
C PHE A 80 -22.41 -1.12 3.74
N GLU A 81 -22.80 -1.57 2.55
CA GLU A 81 -23.57 -2.81 2.38
C GLU A 81 -22.78 -4.03 2.84
N LEU A 82 -21.48 -4.10 2.54
CA LEU A 82 -20.62 -5.17 3.05
C LEU A 82 -20.51 -5.15 4.57
N ILE A 83 -20.40 -3.97 5.18
CA ILE A 83 -20.37 -3.83 6.64
C ILE A 83 -21.68 -4.35 7.25
N LYS A 84 -22.83 -3.96 6.69
CA LYS A 84 -24.15 -4.37 7.20
C LYS A 84 -24.42 -5.85 7.00
N ARG A 85 -24.23 -6.36 5.77
CA ARG A 85 -24.53 -7.75 5.42
C ARG A 85 -23.71 -8.75 6.21
N ASN A 86 -22.42 -8.47 6.41
CA ASN A 86 -21.52 -9.39 7.10
C ASN A 86 -21.43 -9.12 8.60
N GLN A 87 -22.12 -8.09 9.11
CA GLN A 87 -22.08 -7.65 10.51
C GLN A 87 -20.64 -7.35 10.97
N ILE A 88 -19.95 -6.52 10.19
CA ILE A 88 -18.56 -6.13 10.47
C ILE A 88 -18.52 -5.24 11.71
N ASP A 89 -17.58 -5.54 12.61
CA ASP A 89 -17.37 -4.78 13.84
C ASP A 89 -16.34 -3.66 13.68
N VAL A 90 -15.39 -3.81 12.76
CA VAL A 90 -14.29 -2.86 12.54
C VAL A 90 -13.76 -2.93 11.11
N VAL A 91 -13.37 -1.77 10.56
CA VAL A 91 -12.63 -1.68 9.31
C VAL A 91 -11.15 -1.50 9.60
N VAL A 92 -10.30 -2.34 9.00
CA VAL A 92 -8.84 -2.24 9.05
C VAL A 92 -8.30 -1.91 7.66
N ASP A 93 -7.87 -0.68 7.46
CA ASP A 93 -7.39 -0.19 6.18
C ASP A 93 -5.86 -0.34 6.05
N GLY A 94 -5.43 -1.37 5.32
CA GLY A 94 -4.04 -1.57 4.88
C GLY A 94 -3.84 -1.29 3.39
N SER A 95 -4.72 -0.48 2.78
CA SER A 95 -4.61 -0.09 1.38
C SER A 95 -3.33 0.70 1.12
N HIS A 96 -2.85 0.70 -0.13
CA HIS A 96 -1.66 1.46 -0.51
C HIS A 96 -1.81 2.95 -0.15
N PRO A 97 -0.79 3.66 0.35
CA PRO A 97 -0.91 5.08 0.74
C PRO A 97 -1.51 6.00 -0.33
N PHE A 98 -1.26 5.68 -1.59
CA PHE A 98 -1.81 6.39 -2.76
C PHE A 98 -3.21 5.92 -3.21
N ALA A 99 -3.87 5.04 -2.45
CA ALA A 99 -5.23 4.56 -2.71
C ALA A 99 -6.28 5.42 -1.99
N GLU A 100 -6.13 6.75 -2.05
CA GLU A 100 -6.91 7.71 -1.29
C GLU A 100 -8.42 7.50 -1.38
N GLU A 101 -8.92 7.22 -2.59
CA GLU A 101 -10.34 7.01 -2.85
C GLU A 101 -10.88 5.80 -2.08
N ALA A 102 -10.12 4.69 -2.05
CA ALA A 102 -10.51 3.49 -1.32
C ALA A 102 -10.59 3.78 0.19
N SER A 103 -9.60 4.50 0.74
CA SER A 103 -9.61 4.89 2.15
C SER A 103 -10.74 5.87 2.47
N LYS A 104 -10.96 6.89 1.64
CA LYS A 104 -12.07 7.86 1.80
C LYS A 104 -13.43 7.16 1.78
N ASN A 105 -13.63 6.23 0.86
CA ASN A 105 -14.87 5.44 0.76
C ASN A 105 -15.08 4.55 2.00
N ALA A 106 -14.03 3.83 2.42
CA ALA A 106 -14.09 2.96 3.59
C ALA A 106 -14.31 3.74 4.90
N MET A 107 -13.65 4.89 5.08
CA MET A 107 -13.87 5.78 6.24
C MET A 107 -15.31 6.30 6.28
N LYS A 108 -15.85 6.74 5.12
CA LYS A 108 -17.23 7.22 5.03
C LYS A 108 -18.23 6.11 5.39
N ALA A 109 -18.02 4.90 4.87
CA ALA A 109 -18.85 3.74 5.16
C ALA A 109 -18.79 3.32 6.64
N ALA A 110 -17.59 3.28 7.24
CA ALA A 110 -17.41 2.98 8.66
C ALA A 110 -18.12 4.00 9.55
N LYS A 111 -17.99 5.30 9.22
CA LYS A 111 -18.69 6.39 9.92
C LYS A 111 -20.21 6.26 9.83
N LEU A 112 -20.75 5.98 8.64
CA LEU A 112 -22.19 5.76 8.44
C LEU A 112 -22.69 4.53 9.20
N ALA A 113 -21.89 3.46 9.25
CA ALA A 113 -22.23 2.25 9.98
C ALA A 113 -22.01 2.35 11.50
N LYS A 114 -21.38 3.45 11.96
CA LYS A 114 -21.00 3.70 13.36
C LYS A 114 -20.06 2.65 13.94
N ILE A 115 -19.09 2.20 13.14
CA ILE A 115 -18.06 1.26 13.57
C ILE A 115 -16.67 1.90 13.51
N PRO A 116 -15.69 1.42 14.29
CA PRO A 116 -14.32 1.92 14.25
C PRO A 116 -13.68 1.70 12.88
N TYR A 117 -12.79 2.63 12.52
CA TYR A 117 -11.90 2.53 11.38
C TYR A 117 -10.46 2.66 11.89
N VAL A 118 -9.61 1.73 11.49
CA VAL A 118 -8.20 1.64 11.89
C VAL A 118 -7.34 1.66 10.65
N ARG A 119 -6.39 2.60 10.57
CA ARG A 119 -5.38 2.63 9.52
C ARG A 119 -4.17 1.80 9.93
N PHE A 120 -3.73 0.92 9.05
CA PHE A 120 -2.41 0.30 9.14
C PHE A 120 -1.52 0.86 8.04
N GLU A 121 -0.55 1.67 8.42
CA GLU A 121 0.39 2.29 7.50
C GLU A 121 1.78 2.39 8.13
N ARG A 122 2.77 1.80 7.46
CA ARG A 122 4.16 1.91 7.89
C ARG A 122 4.66 3.35 7.82
N PRO A 123 5.65 3.74 8.65
CA PRO A 123 6.18 5.10 8.65
C PRO A 123 6.70 5.52 7.28
N SER A 124 6.57 6.81 6.98
CA SER A 124 7.21 7.41 5.81
C SER A 124 8.73 7.30 5.91
N GLN A 125 9.40 7.10 4.78
CA GLN A 125 10.86 7.14 4.75
C GLN A 125 11.35 8.58 4.59
N LYS A 126 12.37 8.96 5.36
CA LYS A 126 13.07 10.23 5.14
C LYS A 126 14.24 9.99 4.19
N PHE A 127 14.18 10.57 3.00
CA PHE A 127 15.27 10.51 2.04
C PHE A 127 16.22 11.70 2.25
N ARG A 128 17.40 11.47 2.82
CA ARG A 128 18.45 12.50 2.96
C ARG A 128 19.53 12.28 1.90
N ASP A 129 19.27 12.73 0.67
CA ASP A 129 20.22 12.66 -0.43
C ASP A 129 20.08 13.89 -1.34
N LYS A 130 21.19 14.44 -1.82
CA LYS A 130 21.21 15.60 -2.73
C LYS A 130 20.61 15.30 -4.11
N LEU A 131 20.55 14.03 -4.50
CA LEU A 131 19.96 13.58 -5.76
C LEU A 131 18.45 13.34 -5.66
N ILE A 132 17.87 13.49 -4.47
CA ILE A 132 16.45 13.25 -4.23
C ILE A 132 15.72 14.58 -4.06
N ILE A 133 14.63 14.74 -4.83
CA ILE A 133 13.73 15.88 -4.78
C ILE A 133 12.35 15.38 -4.36
N GLU A 134 11.89 15.80 -3.18
CA GLU A 134 10.56 15.44 -2.68
C GLU A 134 9.52 16.49 -3.11
N VAL A 135 8.37 16.03 -3.61
CA VAL A 135 7.26 16.89 -4.06
C VAL A 135 5.91 16.37 -3.56
N ASP A 136 4.93 17.26 -3.44
CA ASP A 136 3.60 16.93 -2.88
C ASP A 136 2.58 16.41 -3.90
N SER A 137 2.86 16.52 -5.21
CA SER A 137 1.89 16.12 -6.24
C SER A 137 2.55 15.64 -7.54
N TYR A 138 1.75 14.96 -8.37
CA TYR A 138 2.17 14.53 -9.70
C TYR A 138 2.42 15.71 -10.63
N GLU A 139 1.64 16.78 -10.49
CA GLU A 139 1.80 18.04 -11.20
C GLU A 139 3.12 18.70 -10.81
N ALA A 140 3.42 18.84 -9.52
CA ALA A 140 4.69 19.38 -9.05
C ALA A 140 5.88 18.53 -9.54
N ALA A 141 5.74 17.20 -9.57
CA ALA A 141 6.75 16.33 -10.16
C ALA A 141 6.96 16.61 -11.66
N ALA A 142 5.88 16.77 -12.43
CA ALA A 142 5.95 17.11 -13.86
C ALA A 142 6.59 18.49 -14.08
N ASP A 143 6.33 19.45 -13.21
CA ASP A 143 6.90 20.80 -13.26
C ASP A 143 8.42 20.79 -13.05
N VAL A 144 8.89 20.08 -12.04
CA VAL A 144 10.32 19.91 -11.77
C VAL A 144 10.98 19.14 -12.93
N ALA A 145 10.36 18.07 -13.39
CA ALA A 145 10.87 17.26 -14.49
C ALA A 145 10.98 18.05 -15.81
N ALA A 146 10.01 18.92 -16.11
CA ALA A 146 10.02 19.79 -17.28
C ALA A 146 11.21 20.78 -17.26
N LYS A 147 11.60 21.27 -16.08
CA LYS A 147 12.78 22.14 -15.91
C LYS A 147 14.08 21.37 -16.13
N LYS A 148 14.15 20.12 -15.65
CA LYS A 148 15.33 19.25 -15.72
C LYS A 148 15.57 18.66 -17.11
N ARG A 149 14.51 18.32 -17.84
CA ARG A 149 14.55 17.66 -19.16
C ARG A 149 15.33 16.33 -19.13
N GLY A 150 15.67 15.80 -20.31
CA GLY A 150 16.44 14.56 -20.46
C GLY A 150 15.57 13.32 -20.63
N ASN A 151 16.14 12.15 -20.30
CA ASN A 151 15.46 10.86 -20.42
C ASN A 151 14.83 10.50 -19.08
N ILE A 152 13.51 10.64 -19.01
CA ILE A 152 12.74 10.61 -17.76
C ILE A 152 12.02 9.27 -17.67
N MET A 153 12.38 8.44 -16.68
CA MET A 153 11.66 7.20 -16.41
C MET A 153 10.55 7.41 -15.38
N LEU A 154 9.31 7.15 -15.79
CA LEU A 154 8.13 7.15 -14.93
C LEU A 154 7.92 5.76 -14.34
N THR A 155 8.00 5.68 -13.01
CA THR A 155 7.70 4.46 -12.23
C THR A 155 6.44 4.62 -11.37
N THR A 156 5.59 5.59 -11.72
CA THR A 156 4.36 5.97 -11.00
C THR A 156 3.12 5.17 -11.44
N GLY A 157 3.25 4.35 -12.50
CA GLY A 157 2.15 3.56 -13.06
C GLY A 157 1.23 4.34 -14.00
N SER A 158 0.28 3.63 -14.62
CA SER A 158 -0.53 4.15 -15.73
C SER A 158 -1.59 5.18 -15.35
N LYS A 159 -2.11 5.17 -14.12
CA LYS A 159 -3.17 6.08 -13.67
C LYS A 159 -2.78 7.56 -13.86
N THR A 160 -1.54 7.89 -13.51
CA THR A 160 -1.00 9.26 -13.49
C THR A 160 -0.23 9.63 -14.75
N LEU A 161 -0.16 8.70 -15.71
CA LEU A 161 0.66 8.84 -16.91
C LEU A 161 0.28 10.07 -17.74
N GLU A 162 -1.00 10.37 -17.84
CA GLU A 162 -1.52 11.51 -18.61
C GLU A 162 -1.02 12.86 -18.08
N ILE A 163 -0.87 13.01 -16.76
CA ILE A 163 -0.37 14.23 -16.13
C ILE A 163 1.05 14.53 -16.64
N PHE A 164 1.88 13.49 -16.72
CA PHE A 164 3.25 13.60 -17.21
C PHE A 164 3.31 13.79 -18.72
N THR A 165 2.57 12.99 -19.51
CA THR A 165 2.65 13.09 -20.98
C THR A 165 2.19 14.45 -21.49
N ARG A 166 1.10 15.00 -20.92
CA ARG A 166 0.59 16.34 -21.28
C ARG A 166 1.65 17.43 -21.15
N LYS A 167 2.53 17.31 -20.16
CA LYS A 167 3.56 18.31 -19.88
C LYS A 167 4.91 18.00 -20.53
N LEU A 168 5.28 16.73 -20.64
CA LEU A 168 6.65 16.31 -20.96
C LEU A 168 6.83 15.80 -22.40
N LEU A 169 5.82 15.20 -23.01
CA LEU A 169 5.98 14.43 -24.25
C LEU A 169 6.41 15.30 -25.46
N HIS A 170 5.99 16.56 -25.48
CA HIS A 170 6.30 17.52 -26.55
C HIS A 170 7.40 18.51 -26.19
N LEU A 171 8.05 18.35 -25.02
CA LEU A 171 9.14 19.23 -24.63
C LEU A 171 10.41 18.88 -25.41
N PRO A 172 11.12 19.87 -25.97
CA PRO A 172 12.38 19.61 -26.64
C PRO A 172 13.40 19.01 -25.66
N ASN A 173 14.27 18.14 -26.18
CA ASN A 173 15.31 17.43 -25.42
C ASN A 173 14.74 16.64 -24.22
N THR A 174 13.52 16.13 -24.34
CA THR A 174 12.84 15.37 -23.29
C THR A 174 12.28 14.08 -23.89
N ARG A 175 12.60 12.94 -23.26
CA ARG A 175 12.07 11.62 -23.62
C ARG A 175 11.40 11.03 -22.39
N VAL A 176 10.17 10.54 -22.54
CA VAL A 176 9.39 9.97 -21.43
C VAL A 176 9.32 8.46 -21.60
N ILE A 177 9.91 7.73 -20.66
CA ILE A 177 9.92 6.27 -20.62
C ILE A 177 8.93 5.81 -19.55
N ALA A 178 7.89 5.08 -19.95
CA ALA A 178 6.82 4.67 -19.06
C ALA A 178 6.98 3.20 -18.64
N ARG A 179 7.23 2.94 -17.35
CA ARG A 179 7.29 1.59 -16.79
C ARG A 179 6.02 1.23 -16.03
N MET A 180 5.33 0.18 -16.46
CA MET A 180 4.06 -0.25 -15.87
C MET A 180 3.80 -1.74 -16.02
N LEU A 181 2.76 -2.24 -15.35
CA LEU A 181 2.36 -3.64 -15.44
C LEU A 181 1.93 -4.02 -16.87
N PRO A 182 2.16 -5.27 -17.30
CA PRO A 182 1.76 -5.77 -18.61
C PRO A 182 0.25 -6.04 -18.65
N ARG A 183 -0.56 -4.98 -18.70
CA ARG A 183 -2.02 -5.07 -18.81
C ARG A 183 -2.49 -4.43 -20.12
N LYS A 184 -3.57 -4.97 -20.69
CA LYS A 184 -4.13 -4.48 -21.95
C LYS A 184 -4.54 -3.00 -21.86
N ASP A 185 -5.25 -2.62 -20.79
CA ASP A 185 -5.69 -1.25 -20.55
C ASP A 185 -4.51 -0.25 -20.41
N ASN A 186 -3.37 -0.72 -19.90
CA ASN A 186 -2.16 0.08 -19.85
C ASN A 186 -1.58 0.34 -21.26
N MET A 187 -1.62 -0.65 -22.16
CA MET A 187 -1.12 -0.52 -23.53
C MET A 187 -2.05 0.38 -24.36
N GLU A 188 -3.36 0.16 -24.28
CA GLU A 188 -4.37 1.03 -24.91
C GLU A 188 -4.19 2.48 -24.45
N LYS A 189 -3.96 2.71 -23.14
CA LYS A 189 -3.67 4.05 -22.62
C LYS A 189 -2.38 4.67 -23.17
N CYS A 190 -1.31 3.88 -23.33
CA CYS A 190 -0.05 4.40 -23.90
C CYS A 190 -0.24 4.81 -25.37
N GLU A 191 -0.99 4.02 -26.13
CA GLU A 191 -1.35 4.34 -27.52
C GLU A 191 -2.16 5.64 -27.60
N HIS A 192 -3.22 5.78 -26.78
CA HIS A 192 -4.01 7.01 -26.71
C HIS A 192 -3.18 8.25 -26.34
N LEU A 193 -2.20 8.09 -25.44
CA LEU A 193 -1.30 9.17 -25.02
C LEU A 193 -0.10 9.35 -25.97
N GLN A 194 -0.06 8.62 -27.09
CA GLN A 194 0.97 8.70 -28.13
C GLN A 194 2.40 8.47 -27.61
N ILE A 195 2.55 7.61 -26.59
CA ILE A 195 3.87 7.21 -26.11
C ILE A 195 4.51 6.30 -27.16
N PRO A 196 5.73 6.59 -27.63
CA PRO A 196 6.42 5.72 -28.58
C PRO A 196 6.59 4.30 -28.02
N GLN A 197 6.34 3.28 -28.82
CA GLN A 197 6.42 1.88 -28.37
C GLN A 197 7.78 1.52 -27.74
N LYS A 198 8.87 2.06 -28.30
CA LYS A 198 10.23 1.91 -27.80
C LYS A 198 10.48 2.54 -26.41
N ASP A 199 9.52 3.29 -25.89
CA ASP A 199 9.58 4.00 -24.60
C ASP A 199 8.64 3.38 -23.56
N ILE A 200 8.04 2.23 -23.88
CA ILE A 200 7.15 1.49 -22.99
C ILE A 200 7.89 0.28 -22.41
N ILE A 201 7.92 0.18 -21.09
CA ILE A 201 8.45 -0.99 -20.37
C ILE A 201 7.28 -1.66 -19.65
N ALA A 202 6.73 -2.71 -20.26
CA ALA A 202 5.66 -3.53 -19.69
C ALA A 202 6.26 -4.71 -18.91
N ILE A 203 6.36 -4.59 -17.58
CA ILE A 203 7.04 -5.59 -16.74
C ILE A 203 6.42 -5.66 -15.33
N GLN A 204 6.40 -6.86 -14.75
CA GLN A 204 5.95 -7.10 -13.38
C GLN A 204 7.14 -7.38 -12.46
N GLY A 205 7.14 -6.73 -11.29
CA GLY A 205 8.17 -6.93 -10.27
C GLY A 205 7.94 -8.17 -9.40
N PRO A 206 8.79 -8.41 -8.38
CA PRO A 206 9.80 -7.48 -7.83
C PRO A 206 10.98 -7.20 -8.79
N PHE A 207 11.64 -6.05 -8.63
CA PHE A 207 12.78 -5.64 -9.45
C PHE A 207 14.02 -5.54 -8.57
N SER A 208 15.10 -6.25 -8.92
CA SER A 208 16.39 -6.11 -8.25
C SER A 208 17.11 -4.81 -8.65
N LYS A 209 18.09 -4.37 -7.86
CA LYS A 209 18.95 -3.23 -8.20
C LYS A 209 19.64 -3.42 -9.54
N GLU A 210 20.17 -4.61 -9.83
CA GLU A 210 20.87 -4.91 -11.09
C GLU A 210 19.96 -4.73 -12.30
N LEU A 211 18.71 -5.20 -12.20
CA LEU A 211 17.73 -5.00 -13.27
C LEU A 211 17.39 -3.51 -13.44
N ASN A 212 17.22 -2.76 -12.35
CA ASN A 212 17.00 -1.31 -12.45
C ASN A 212 18.21 -0.61 -13.09
N ILE A 213 19.44 -0.95 -12.72
CA ILE A 213 20.67 -0.43 -13.34
C ILE A 213 20.69 -0.74 -14.84
N ALA A 214 20.39 -1.97 -15.23
CA ALA A 214 20.36 -2.38 -16.63
C ALA A 214 19.32 -1.57 -17.43
N LEU A 215 18.11 -1.40 -16.89
CA LEU A 215 17.08 -0.57 -17.51
C LEU A 215 17.49 0.91 -17.59
N PHE A 216 18.09 1.46 -16.54
CA PHE A 216 18.54 2.84 -16.54
C PHE A 216 19.62 3.10 -17.60
N ARG A 217 20.57 2.18 -17.76
CA ARG A 217 21.58 2.23 -18.83
C ARG A 217 20.97 2.07 -20.21
N GLN A 218 20.14 1.04 -20.42
CA GLN A 218 19.52 0.75 -21.72
C GLN A 218 18.73 1.95 -22.27
N TYR A 219 18.06 2.69 -21.40
CA TYR A 219 17.24 3.86 -21.77
C TYR A 219 17.96 5.20 -21.57
N ASN A 220 19.24 5.19 -21.18
CA ASN A 220 20.04 6.37 -20.88
C ASN A 220 19.34 7.34 -19.91
N ILE A 221 18.73 6.81 -18.85
CA ILE A 221 17.91 7.58 -17.92
C ILE A 221 18.75 8.61 -17.18
N THR A 222 18.26 9.84 -17.12
CA THR A 222 18.87 10.96 -16.41
C THR A 222 18.03 11.42 -15.22
N LEU A 223 16.74 11.08 -15.21
CA LEU A 223 15.80 11.44 -14.16
C LEU A 223 14.79 10.30 -13.94
N MET A 224 14.58 9.88 -12.70
CA MET A 224 13.52 8.96 -12.33
C MET A 224 12.40 9.71 -11.59
N ILE A 225 11.14 9.47 -11.94
CA ILE A 225 9.99 9.90 -11.15
C ILE A 225 9.34 8.67 -10.51
N THR A 226 9.18 8.72 -9.19
CA THR A 226 8.59 7.62 -8.43
C THR A 226 7.68 8.11 -7.32
N LYS A 227 6.90 7.18 -6.78
CA LYS A 227 6.13 7.40 -5.56
C LYS A 227 6.95 6.94 -4.37
N GLU A 228 6.78 7.58 -3.24
CA GLU A 228 7.28 7.07 -1.99
C GLU A 228 6.80 5.62 -1.78
N SER A 229 7.73 4.69 -1.58
CA SER A 229 7.40 3.28 -1.36
C SER A 229 6.96 3.03 0.08
N GLY A 230 6.07 2.04 0.28
CA GLY A 230 5.55 1.64 1.59
C GLY A 230 6.48 0.75 2.43
N ARG A 231 7.62 0.30 1.88
CA ARG A 231 8.45 -0.72 2.51
C ARG A 231 9.53 -0.12 3.40
N ALA A 232 9.24 0.15 4.67
CA ALA A 232 10.28 0.47 5.64
C ALA A 232 11.19 -0.75 5.90
N GLY A 233 12.51 -0.55 5.92
CA GLY A 233 13.51 -1.58 6.28
C GLY A 233 14.08 -2.41 5.11
N SER A 234 13.49 -2.34 3.90
CA SER A 234 14.12 -2.87 2.69
C SER A 234 14.66 -1.73 1.85
N VAL A 235 15.90 -1.90 1.38
CA VAL A 235 16.50 -1.03 0.37
C VAL A 235 15.55 -0.89 -0.82
N ASP A 236 15.16 0.33 -1.17
CA ASP A 236 14.37 0.55 -2.37
C ASP A 236 15.30 0.41 -3.58
N GLU A 237 15.37 -0.80 -4.13
CA GLU A 237 16.28 -1.25 -5.17
C GLU A 237 16.43 -0.26 -6.34
N LYS A 238 15.35 0.43 -6.73
CA LYS A 238 15.38 1.43 -7.82
C LYS A 238 16.01 2.76 -7.39
N ILE A 239 15.84 3.17 -6.13
CA ILE A 239 16.44 4.39 -5.58
C ILE A 239 17.95 4.19 -5.42
N GLU A 240 18.38 3.04 -4.91
CA GLU A 240 19.81 2.74 -4.84
C GLU A 240 20.46 2.57 -6.21
N ALA A 241 19.76 1.93 -7.17
CA ALA A 241 20.23 1.90 -8.55
C ALA A 241 20.38 3.31 -9.16
N ALA A 242 19.44 4.21 -8.88
CA ALA A 242 19.50 5.59 -9.37
C ALA A 242 20.67 6.35 -8.73
N LYS A 243 20.85 6.23 -7.41
CA LYS A 243 21.99 6.83 -6.69
C LYS A 243 23.34 6.33 -7.21
N GLU A 244 23.49 5.02 -7.41
CA GLU A 244 24.73 4.43 -7.92
C GLU A 244 25.11 4.99 -9.30
N LEU A 245 24.11 5.28 -10.14
CA LEU A 245 24.31 5.86 -11.47
C LEU A 245 24.30 7.40 -11.48
N GLY A 246 24.17 8.06 -10.32
CA GLY A 246 24.08 9.52 -10.24
C GLY A 246 22.80 10.10 -10.86
N ILE A 247 21.74 9.31 -10.98
CA ILE A 247 20.46 9.70 -11.56
C ILE A 247 19.63 10.44 -10.52
N GLU A 248 19.19 11.66 -10.85
CA GLU A 248 18.28 12.42 -10.01
C GLU A 248 16.93 11.69 -9.88
N THR A 249 16.34 11.73 -8.70
CA THR A 249 15.07 11.07 -8.39
C THR A 249 14.08 12.05 -7.80
N ILE A 250 12.93 12.22 -8.47
CA ILE A 250 11.78 12.93 -7.93
C ILE A 250 10.88 11.92 -7.22
N ILE A 251 10.68 12.11 -5.91
CA ILE A 251 9.80 11.31 -5.08
C ILE A 251 8.54 12.10 -4.79
N ILE A 252 7.41 11.55 -5.21
CA ILE A 252 6.09 12.07 -4.86
C ILE A 252 5.75 11.54 -3.48
N LYS A 253 5.55 12.45 -2.53
CA LYS A 253 5.17 12.15 -1.15
C LYS A 253 3.80 11.49 -1.09
N ARG A 254 3.57 10.69 -0.06
CA ARG A 254 2.24 10.11 0.21
C ARG A 254 1.21 11.23 0.42
N PRO A 255 -0.04 11.03 -0.01
CA PRO A 255 -1.12 11.97 0.29
C PRO A 255 -1.30 12.15 1.79
N ASN A 256 -1.52 13.39 2.23
CA ASN A 256 -1.80 13.69 3.63
C ASN A 256 -3.30 13.49 3.92
N ILE A 257 -3.66 12.31 4.44
CA ILE A 257 -5.03 11.98 4.85
C ILE A 257 -5.08 11.84 6.37
N HIS A 258 -6.09 12.46 6.99
CA HIS A 258 -6.33 12.30 8.42
C HIS A 258 -7.20 11.05 8.69
N TYR A 259 -6.55 9.96 9.07
CA TYR A 259 -7.20 8.65 9.28
C TYR A 259 -7.82 8.45 10.67
N GLY A 260 -7.52 9.32 11.65
CA GLY A 260 -7.88 9.07 13.05
C GLY A 260 -6.94 8.03 13.68
N THR A 261 -7.47 6.89 14.09
CA THR A 261 -6.67 5.79 14.68
C THR A 261 -5.77 5.17 13.61
N SER A 262 -4.45 5.26 13.80
CA SER A 262 -3.45 4.72 12.87
C SER A 262 -2.32 4.04 13.62
N PHE A 263 -1.91 2.87 13.13
CA PHE A 263 -0.80 2.10 13.67
C PHE A 263 0.22 1.81 12.58
N SER A 264 1.48 1.67 13.02
CA SER A 264 2.60 1.46 12.11
C SER A 264 3.20 0.06 12.21
N ASN A 265 2.82 -0.67 13.27
CA ASN A 265 3.15 -2.07 13.51
C ASN A 265 1.89 -2.95 13.50
N ILE A 266 2.02 -4.18 13.00
CA ILE A 266 0.98 -5.22 13.02
C ILE A 266 0.59 -5.54 14.47
N ASP A 267 1.57 -5.64 15.38
CA ASP A 267 1.32 -6.00 16.78
C ASP A 267 0.43 -4.95 17.46
N GLU A 268 0.67 -3.65 17.20
CA GLU A 268 -0.15 -2.56 17.73
C GLU A 268 -1.61 -2.66 17.24
N VAL A 269 -1.82 -3.03 15.97
CA VAL A 269 -3.16 -3.25 15.43
C VAL A 269 -3.84 -4.41 16.17
N ILE A 270 -3.13 -5.53 16.36
CA ILE A 270 -3.67 -6.71 17.06
C ILE A 270 -4.03 -6.37 18.51
N THR A 271 -3.14 -5.74 19.26
CA THR A 271 -3.39 -5.32 20.65
C THR A 271 -4.60 -4.40 20.74
N TYR A 272 -4.70 -3.41 19.85
CA TYR A 272 -5.86 -2.51 19.78
C TYR A 272 -7.18 -3.26 19.52
N LEU A 273 -7.16 -4.23 18.59
CA LEU A 273 -8.33 -5.03 18.25
C LEU A 273 -8.75 -5.95 19.38
N LYS A 274 -7.78 -6.54 20.09
CA LYS A 274 -8.02 -7.27 21.33
C LYS A 274 -8.63 -6.36 22.39
N GLY A 275 -8.41 -5.06 22.38
CA GLY A 275 -8.91 -4.18 23.44
C GLY A 275 -8.11 -4.34 24.74
N GLU A 276 -6.87 -4.81 24.61
CA GLU A 276 -5.86 -4.70 25.65
C GLU A 276 -5.41 -3.23 25.66
N ASP A 277 -5.73 -2.51 26.73
CA ASP A 277 -5.62 -1.05 26.83
C ASP A 277 -4.25 -0.51 26.35
N PHE A 278 -4.27 0.31 25.31
CA PHE A 278 -3.35 1.44 25.24
C PHE A 278 -3.95 2.57 26.07
N ASN A 279 -3.48 2.70 27.30
CA ASN A 279 -3.77 3.86 28.15
C ASN A 279 -3.54 5.15 27.35
N GLY A 280 -4.63 5.83 27.00
CA GLY A 280 -4.62 7.25 26.69
C GLY A 280 -4.96 7.64 25.26
N HIS A 281 -6.17 7.34 24.77
CA HIS A 281 -7.03 8.33 24.10
C HIS A 281 -8.46 7.79 24.00
N GLY A 282 -9.32 8.26 24.92
CA GLY A 282 -10.74 7.95 24.92
C GLY A 282 -11.44 8.41 23.64
N PHE A 283 -12.36 7.58 23.16
CA PHE A 283 -13.24 7.88 22.06
C PHE A 283 -14.14 9.07 22.41
N SER A 284 -13.90 10.22 21.81
CA SER A 284 -14.89 11.29 21.71
C SER A 284 -15.66 11.13 20.39
N TYR A 285 -16.94 10.77 20.50
CA TYR A 285 -17.90 10.73 19.39
C TYR A 285 -18.12 12.11 18.77
#